data_AF-A0A821BS62-F1
#
_entry.id   AF-A0A821BS62-F1
#
_cell.length_a   1.000
_cell.length_b   1.000
_cell.length_c   1.000
_cell.angle_alpha   90.00
_cell.angle_beta   90.00
_cell.angle_gamma   90.00
#
_symmetry.space_group_name_H-M   'P 1'
#
loop_
_entity.id
_entity.type
_entity.pdbx_description
1 polymer ?
#
loop_
_entity_poly.entity_id
_entity_poly.type
_entity_poly.pdbx_seq_one_letter_code
_entity_poly.pdbx_strand_id
1 'polypeptide(L)'
;MYLSDAYQAFDKWDESLSSEILQKTNISELLIDVEDKLIRKKFVSSLDIEILAAKLTHVETTEDLKLTETILEKFRRTPDALEFQPSLAYSFVRNYLDLGQKERLLPILQDKVKYGIFLDRFSANLLLNAFLLEKKYKEAAQVCTDLMLQDEGDDQLTRALGLNACYNYYLIAADEDFKTTETEEEDEDIVKVKVHFVRNYTNDDHFDLTDKRKLLGKTMAYLSRDANNSSIISLQILGNILYKKFGRICDTLQTILDNDQLQLDETIVRI
;
A
#
# COMPACT_ATOMS: atom_id res chain seq x y z
N MET A 1 4.81 -16.42 -13.01
CA MET A 1 5.58 -15.37 -12.34
C MET A 1 5.34 -14.08 -13.11
N TYR A 2 4.94 -12.98 -12.47
CA TYR A 2 4.70 -11.70 -13.17
C TYR A 2 5.97 -10.86 -13.27
N LEU A 3 6.82 -10.94 -12.24
CA LEU A 3 8.16 -10.38 -12.23
C LEU A 3 9.19 -11.44 -12.64
N SER A 4 10.36 -11.02 -13.11
CA SER A 4 11.50 -11.92 -13.31
C SER A 4 12.20 -12.23 -11.98
N ASP A 5 12.90 -13.36 -11.90
CA ASP A 5 13.74 -13.68 -10.73
C ASP A 5 14.80 -12.60 -10.48
N ALA A 6 15.33 -11.99 -11.55
CA ALA A 6 16.29 -10.91 -11.45
C ALA A 6 15.75 -9.66 -10.73
N TYR A 7 14.44 -9.39 -10.82
CA TYR A 7 13.81 -8.24 -10.15
C TYR A 7 13.85 -8.38 -8.62
N GLN A 8 13.87 -9.62 -8.11
CA GLN A 8 13.93 -9.89 -6.68
C GLN A 8 15.28 -9.46 -6.09
N ALA A 9 16.35 -9.46 -6.89
CA ALA A 9 17.69 -9.05 -6.49
C ALA A 9 18.17 -9.71 -5.18
N PHE A 10 17.89 -11.02 -5.01
CA PHE A 10 18.23 -11.78 -3.80
C PHE A 10 19.71 -11.61 -3.40
N ASP A 11 20.63 -11.72 -4.37
CA ASP A 11 22.07 -11.55 -4.10
C ASP A 11 22.41 -10.20 -3.45
N LYS A 12 21.82 -9.10 -3.93
CA LYS A 12 22.04 -7.75 -3.39
C LYS A 12 21.36 -7.56 -2.04
N TRP A 13 20.20 -8.17 -1.85
CA TRP A 13 19.50 -8.16 -0.57
C TRP A 13 20.32 -8.88 0.50
N ASP A 14 20.80 -10.09 0.20
CA ASP A 14 21.62 -10.88 1.12
C ASP A 14 22.97 -10.17 1.42
N GLU A 15 23.57 -9.52 0.41
CA GLU A 15 24.75 -8.68 0.60
C GLU A 15 24.47 -7.53 1.59
N SER A 16 23.30 -6.88 1.49
CA SER A 16 22.94 -5.79 2.41
C SER A 16 22.79 -6.25 3.87
N LEU A 17 22.35 -7.49 4.09
CA LEU A 17 22.22 -8.10 5.41
C LEU A 17 23.57 -8.55 6.00
N SER A 18 24.62 -8.63 5.18
CA SER A 18 25.95 -9.11 5.58
C SER A 18 26.79 -8.09 6.35
N SER A 19 26.28 -6.89 6.61
CA SER A 19 27.04 -5.85 7.30
C SER A 19 27.44 -6.27 8.73
N GLU A 20 28.63 -5.85 9.16
CA GLU A 20 29.20 -6.22 10.47
C GLU A 20 28.31 -5.80 11.65
N ILE A 21 27.63 -4.65 11.51
CA ILE A 21 26.69 -4.12 12.50
C ILE A 21 25.49 -5.07 12.64
N LEU A 22 24.88 -5.48 11.52
CA LEU A 22 23.73 -6.38 11.56
C LEU A 22 24.12 -7.75 12.12
N GLN A 23 25.29 -8.29 11.78
CA GLN A 23 25.73 -9.60 12.29
C GLN A 23 25.96 -9.61 13.80
N LYS A 24 26.51 -8.53 14.37
CA LYS A 24 26.82 -8.45 15.80
C LYS A 24 25.61 -8.17 16.69
N THR A 25 24.56 -7.57 16.16
CA THR A 25 23.40 -7.15 16.96
C THR A 25 22.53 -8.34 17.35
N ASN A 26 22.28 -8.55 18.63
CA ASN A 26 21.29 -9.51 19.11
C ASN A 26 19.88 -8.89 18.99
N ILE A 27 18.98 -9.53 18.23
CA ILE A 27 17.65 -9.00 17.94
C ILE A 27 16.76 -8.93 19.18
N SER A 28 16.80 -9.96 20.04
CA SER A 28 15.99 -10.03 21.26
C SER A 28 16.41 -8.96 22.27
N GLU A 29 17.71 -8.73 22.42
CA GLU A 29 18.23 -7.65 23.28
C GLU A 29 17.84 -6.27 22.74
N LEU A 30 17.94 -6.05 21.42
CA LEU A 30 17.56 -4.80 20.79
C LEU A 30 16.06 -4.50 20.95
N LEU A 31 15.20 -5.52 20.77
CA LEU A 31 13.76 -5.39 20.95
C LEU A 31 13.41 -4.91 22.37
N ILE A 32 13.99 -5.54 23.39
CA ILE A 32 13.76 -5.18 24.79
C ILE A 32 14.27 -3.76 25.08
N ASP A 33 15.48 -3.41 24.60
CA ASP A 33 16.06 -2.08 24.83
C ASP A 33 15.24 -0.96 24.16
N VAL A 34 14.83 -1.15 22.91
CA VAL A 34 14.00 -0.19 22.17
C VAL A 34 12.63 -0.04 22.83
N GLU A 35 11.98 -1.14 23.22
CA GLU A 35 10.72 -1.07 23.95
C GLU A 35 10.86 -0.29 25.27
N ASP A 36 11.88 -0.62 26.08
CA ASP A 36 12.14 0.06 27.35
C ASP A 36 12.40 1.55 27.17
N LYS A 37 13.14 1.93 26.12
CA LYS A 37 13.37 3.33 25.76
C LYS A 37 12.06 4.04 25.41
N LEU A 38 11.20 3.43 24.58
CA LEU A 38 9.91 4.01 24.20
C LEU A 38 8.96 4.16 25.40
N ILE A 39 8.89 3.14 26.28
CA ILE A 39 8.07 3.19 27.50
C ILE A 39 8.54 4.32 28.42
N ARG A 40 9.86 4.47 28.58
CA ARG A 40 10.47 5.52 29.42
C ARG A 40 10.53 6.88 28.72
N LYS A 41 9.95 7.03 27.52
CA LYS A 41 9.97 8.24 26.69
C LYS A 41 11.39 8.77 26.45
N LYS A 42 12.35 7.85 26.28
CA LYS A 42 13.72 8.16 25.90
C LYS A 42 13.83 8.20 24.37
N PHE A 43 14.89 8.84 23.90
CA PHE A 43 15.26 8.87 22.49
C PHE A 43 15.50 7.45 21.97
N VAL A 44 14.97 7.19 20.78
CA VAL A 44 15.21 5.98 19.99
C VAL A 44 15.66 6.43 18.62
N SER A 45 16.78 5.90 18.13
CA SER A 45 17.27 6.28 16.81
C SER A 45 16.43 5.62 15.73
N SER A 46 16.19 6.33 14.63
CA SER A 46 15.68 5.76 13.38
C SER A 46 16.50 4.54 12.91
N LEU A 47 17.81 4.55 13.14
CA LEU A 47 18.71 3.44 12.84
C LEU A 47 18.39 2.16 13.65
N ASP A 48 18.01 2.29 14.93
CA ASP A 48 17.63 1.13 15.75
C ASP A 48 16.40 0.43 15.14
N ILE A 49 15.44 1.23 14.65
CA ILE A 49 14.22 0.74 14.01
C ILE A 49 14.53 0.09 12.64
N GLU A 50 15.46 0.65 11.87
CA GLU A 50 15.91 0.04 10.61
C GLU A 50 16.62 -1.29 10.84
N ILE A 51 17.48 -1.39 11.86
CA ILE A 51 18.14 -2.65 12.23
C ILE A 51 17.10 -3.70 12.64
N LEU A 52 16.08 -3.31 13.42
CA LEU A 52 14.96 -4.19 13.76
C LEU A 52 14.26 -4.70 12.50
N ALA A 53 13.91 -3.80 11.58
CA ALA A 53 13.23 -4.17 10.34
C ALA A 53 14.07 -5.08 9.44
N ALA A 54 15.37 -4.82 9.31
CA ALA A 54 16.29 -5.61 8.50
C ALA A 54 16.49 -7.02 9.06
N LYS A 55 16.45 -7.18 10.38
CA LYS A 55 16.67 -8.47 11.08
C LYS A 55 15.39 -9.23 11.44
N LEU A 56 14.24 -8.83 10.90
CA LEU A 56 12.96 -9.48 11.17
C LEU A 56 12.95 -10.98 10.88
N THR A 57 13.71 -11.46 9.90
CA THR A 57 13.84 -12.91 9.61
C THR A 57 14.54 -13.71 10.69
N HIS A 58 15.27 -13.06 11.59
CA HIS A 58 15.93 -13.68 12.75
C HIS A 58 15.04 -13.72 14.00
N VAL A 59 13.81 -13.23 13.90
CA VAL A 59 12.84 -13.32 14.98
C VAL A 59 12.41 -14.78 15.16
N GLU A 60 12.49 -15.28 16.39
CA GLU A 60 12.19 -16.69 16.71
C GLU A 60 10.70 -16.93 16.94
N THR A 61 9.96 -15.92 17.40
CA THR A 61 8.56 -16.08 17.83
C THR A 61 7.60 -15.11 17.14
N THR A 62 6.33 -15.51 17.05
CA THR A 62 5.27 -14.59 16.59
C THR A 62 5.01 -13.42 17.56
N GLU A 63 5.47 -13.55 18.81
CA GLU A 63 5.35 -12.53 19.86
C GLU A 63 6.34 -11.40 19.63
N ASP A 64 7.58 -11.72 19.28
CA ASP A 64 8.59 -10.74 18.87
C ASP A 64 8.16 -9.95 17.63
N LEU A 65 7.45 -10.59 16.69
CA LEU A 65 6.85 -9.90 15.55
C LEU A 65 5.77 -8.90 16.00
N LYS A 66 4.88 -9.31 16.93
CA LYS A 66 3.88 -8.40 17.57
C LYS A 66 4.55 -7.24 18.29
N LEU A 67 5.65 -7.53 18.99
CA LEU A 67 6.42 -6.52 19.69
C LEU A 67 7.02 -5.51 18.71
N THR A 68 7.57 -5.97 17.58
CA THR A 68 8.12 -5.09 16.54
C THR A 68 7.06 -4.15 15.97
N GLU A 69 5.85 -4.66 15.70
CA GLU A 69 4.71 -3.83 15.26
C GLU A 69 4.30 -2.80 16.30
N THR A 70 4.29 -3.19 17.58
CA THR A 70 3.99 -2.30 18.71
C THR A 70 5.06 -1.22 18.87
N ILE A 71 6.33 -1.59 18.67
CA ILE A 71 7.46 -0.65 18.66
C ILE A 71 7.29 0.36 17.54
N LEU A 72 6.93 -0.05 16.32
CA LEU A 72 6.68 0.86 15.22
C LEU A 72 5.54 1.84 15.49
N GLU A 73 4.41 1.35 16.04
CA GLU A 73 3.30 2.22 16.45
C GLU A 73 3.76 3.28 17.46
N LYS A 74 4.49 2.85 18.50
CA LYS A 74 5.00 3.74 19.54
C LYS A 74 6.03 4.73 18.99
N PHE A 75 6.95 4.25 18.14
CA PHE A 75 7.97 5.06 17.50
C PHE A 75 7.34 6.12 16.58
N ARG A 76 6.27 5.79 15.85
CA ARG A 76 5.56 6.76 15.00
C ARG A 76 5.02 7.99 15.76
N ARG A 77 4.82 7.85 17.08
CA ARG A 77 4.37 8.94 17.97
C ARG A 77 5.52 9.75 18.58
N THR A 78 6.76 9.51 18.18
CA THR A 78 7.94 10.28 18.60
C THR A 78 8.33 11.33 17.53
N PRO A 79 9.07 12.39 17.90
CA PRO A 79 9.60 13.36 16.93
C PRO A 79 10.54 12.73 15.89
N ASP A 80 11.26 11.68 16.30
CA ASP A 80 12.27 11.00 15.48
C ASP A 80 11.64 10.16 14.36
N ALA A 81 10.31 9.97 14.38
CA ALA A 81 9.55 9.38 13.28
C ALA A 81 9.58 10.20 11.98
N LEU A 82 10.14 11.41 11.99
CA LEU A 82 10.41 12.17 10.78
C LEU A 82 11.65 11.67 10.04
N GLU A 83 12.53 10.94 10.71
CA GLU A 83 13.76 10.40 10.13
C GLU A 83 13.58 9.03 9.45
N PHE A 84 12.32 8.55 9.31
CA PHE A 84 12.00 7.30 8.63
C PHE A 84 12.66 7.25 7.25
N GLN A 85 13.54 6.26 7.04
CA GLN A 85 14.17 6.04 5.75
C GLN A 85 13.33 5.10 4.87
N PRO A 86 13.40 5.25 3.53
CA PRO A 86 12.75 4.33 2.60
C PRO A 86 13.22 2.87 2.75
N SER A 87 14.45 2.65 3.21
CA SER A 87 15.03 1.33 3.51
C SER A 87 14.18 0.52 4.49
N LEU A 88 13.49 1.21 5.42
CA LEU A 88 12.64 0.57 6.41
C LEU A 88 11.45 -0.14 5.75
N ALA A 89 10.69 0.57 4.92
CA ALA A 89 9.52 0.02 4.25
C ALA A 89 9.90 -1.18 3.37
N TYR A 90 11.01 -1.05 2.64
CA TYR A 90 11.56 -2.12 1.83
C TYR A 90 11.92 -3.36 2.67
N SER A 91 12.68 -3.18 3.76
CA SER A 91 13.08 -4.26 4.65
C SER A 91 11.87 -4.94 5.31
N PHE A 92 10.88 -4.15 5.72
CA PHE A 92 9.65 -4.66 6.32
C PHE A 92 8.89 -5.55 5.34
N VAL A 93 8.66 -5.06 4.12
CA VAL A 93 7.94 -5.82 3.09
C VAL A 93 8.69 -7.09 2.73
N ARG A 94 9.99 -7.01 2.48
CA ARG A 94 10.86 -8.16 2.18
C ARG A 94 10.78 -9.23 3.27
N ASN A 95 11.04 -8.86 4.51
CA ASN A 95 11.09 -9.83 5.60
C ASN A 95 9.72 -10.43 5.92
N TYR A 96 8.62 -9.66 5.82
CA TYR A 96 7.27 -10.23 5.98
C TYR A 96 6.90 -11.18 4.84
N LEU A 97 7.36 -10.91 3.61
CA LEU A 97 7.19 -11.84 2.48
C LEU A 97 7.97 -13.13 2.72
N ASP A 98 9.23 -13.03 3.14
CA ASP A 98 10.10 -14.18 3.42
C ASP A 98 9.57 -15.03 4.60
N LEU A 99 8.99 -14.40 5.61
CA LEU A 99 8.30 -15.08 6.73
C LEU A 99 6.92 -15.64 6.36
N GLY A 100 6.41 -15.36 5.15
CA GLY A 100 5.07 -15.75 4.73
C GLY A 100 3.92 -15.00 5.45
N GLN A 101 4.22 -13.91 6.15
CA GLN A 101 3.30 -13.15 7.01
C GLN A 101 2.63 -11.96 6.29
N LYS A 102 2.52 -11.99 4.96
CA LYS A 102 1.97 -10.87 4.17
C LYS A 102 0.52 -10.47 4.51
N GLU A 103 -0.30 -11.39 5.00
CA GLU A 103 -1.67 -11.09 5.47
C GLU A 103 -1.67 -10.19 6.71
N ARG A 104 -0.64 -10.32 7.54
CA ARG A 104 -0.42 -9.48 8.71
C ARG A 104 0.19 -8.13 8.38
N LEU A 105 1.02 -8.10 7.34
CA LEU A 105 1.60 -6.87 6.80
C LEU A 105 0.53 -5.92 6.25
N LEU A 106 -0.51 -6.44 5.60
CA LEU A 106 -1.47 -5.61 4.87
C LEU A 106 -2.25 -4.62 5.78
N PRO A 107 -2.81 -5.02 6.95
CA PRO A 107 -3.40 -4.08 7.89
C PRO A 107 -2.44 -3.00 8.39
N ILE A 108 -1.15 -3.34 8.55
CA ILE A 108 -0.10 -2.40 8.98
C ILE A 108 0.12 -1.32 7.90
N LEU A 109 0.16 -1.72 6.63
CA LEU A 109 0.32 -0.81 5.50
C LEU A 109 -0.92 0.07 5.25
N GLN A 110 -2.11 -0.45 5.57
CA GLN A 110 -3.36 0.30 5.44
C GLN A 110 -3.43 1.43 6.48
N ASP A 111 -2.99 1.17 7.72
CA ASP A 111 -2.96 2.17 8.80
C ASP A 111 -1.66 3.00 8.82
N LYS A 112 -1.53 3.87 7.81
CA LYS A 112 -0.37 4.76 7.63
C LYS A 112 -0.24 5.80 8.75
N VAL A 113 -1.35 6.15 9.40
CA VAL A 113 -1.35 7.10 10.52
C VAL A 113 -0.67 6.46 11.72
N LYS A 114 -0.99 5.20 12.00
CA LYS A 114 -0.47 4.45 13.15
C LYS A 114 0.96 3.98 12.96
N TYR A 115 1.32 3.43 11.80
CA TYR A 115 2.64 2.80 11.61
C TYR A 115 3.62 3.63 10.77
N GLY A 116 3.13 4.54 9.92
CA GLY A 116 4.00 5.39 9.09
C GLY A 116 4.82 4.63 8.05
N ILE A 117 4.41 3.43 7.63
CA ILE A 117 5.06 2.69 6.55
C ILE A 117 4.42 3.06 5.22
N PHE A 118 5.23 3.64 4.32
CA PHE A 118 4.83 4.04 2.98
C PHE A 118 5.56 3.16 1.97
N LEU A 119 4.83 2.58 1.02
CA LEU A 119 5.42 1.70 0.02
C LEU A 119 6.06 2.54 -1.08
N ASP A 120 7.31 2.21 -1.41
CA ASP A 120 7.92 2.66 -2.65
C ASP A 120 7.56 1.71 -3.80
N ARG A 121 7.87 2.11 -5.04
CA ARG A 121 7.64 1.30 -6.24
C ARG A 121 8.18 -0.13 -6.14
N PHE A 122 9.35 -0.34 -5.53
CA PHE A 122 9.98 -1.66 -5.49
C PHE A 122 9.25 -2.57 -4.51
N SER A 123 9.03 -2.10 -3.28
CA SER A 123 8.31 -2.84 -2.25
C SER A 123 6.89 -3.15 -2.68
N ALA A 124 6.22 -2.19 -3.32
CA ALA A 124 4.90 -2.37 -3.90
C ALA A 124 4.88 -3.46 -4.97
N ASN A 125 5.83 -3.45 -5.92
CA ASN A 125 5.91 -4.46 -6.97
C ASN A 125 6.16 -5.87 -6.40
N LEU A 126 7.03 -6.00 -5.40
CA LEU A 126 7.27 -7.26 -4.70
C LEU A 126 5.99 -7.81 -4.05
N LEU A 127 5.28 -6.94 -3.31
CA LEU A 127 4.05 -7.30 -2.62
C LEU A 127 2.91 -7.64 -3.59
N LEU A 128 2.74 -6.85 -4.66
CA LEU A 128 1.77 -7.10 -5.72
C LEU A 128 2.05 -8.43 -6.42
N ASN A 129 3.29 -8.72 -6.77
CA ASN A 129 3.66 -9.99 -7.39
C ASN A 129 3.32 -11.18 -6.47
N ALA A 130 3.59 -11.07 -5.17
CA ALA A 130 3.25 -12.12 -4.20
C ALA A 130 1.73 -12.38 -4.14
N PHE A 131 0.91 -11.33 -4.02
CA PHE A 131 -0.55 -11.48 -3.99
C PHE A 131 -1.13 -11.98 -5.31
N LEU A 132 -0.62 -11.48 -6.45
CA LEU A 132 -1.07 -11.90 -7.77
C LEU A 132 -0.77 -13.37 -8.06
N LEU A 133 0.37 -13.90 -7.59
CA LEU A 133 0.71 -15.32 -7.73
C LEU A 133 -0.23 -16.23 -6.93
N GLU A 134 -0.70 -15.75 -5.77
CA GLU A 134 -1.66 -16.45 -4.92
C GLU A 134 -3.12 -16.19 -5.31
N LYS A 135 -3.36 -15.41 -6.38
CA LYS A 135 -4.71 -14.97 -6.80
C LYS A 135 -5.49 -14.22 -5.72
N LYS A 136 -4.76 -13.57 -4.80
CA LYS A 136 -5.28 -12.68 -3.75
C LYS A 136 -5.53 -11.28 -4.33
N TYR A 137 -6.49 -11.20 -5.26
CA TYR A 137 -6.73 -9.99 -6.04
C TYR A 137 -7.29 -8.84 -5.21
N LYS A 138 -8.06 -9.13 -4.15
CA LYS A 138 -8.63 -8.14 -3.24
C LYS A 138 -7.53 -7.40 -2.50
N GLU A 139 -6.60 -8.14 -1.92
CA GLU A 139 -5.44 -7.64 -1.19
C GLU A 139 -4.52 -6.86 -2.12
N ALA A 140 -4.28 -7.37 -3.34
CA ALA A 140 -3.50 -6.65 -4.35
C ALA A 140 -4.16 -5.32 -4.76
N ALA A 141 -5.49 -5.30 -4.92
CA ALA A 141 -6.23 -4.07 -5.24
C ALA A 141 -6.23 -3.06 -4.09
N GLN A 142 -6.19 -3.52 -2.83
CA GLN A 142 -6.00 -2.66 -1.66
C GLN A 142 -4.63 -2.00 -1.68
N VAL A 143 -3.55 -2.74 -1.97
CA VAL A 143 -2.20 -2.16 -2.15
C VAL A 143 -2.21 -1.11 -3.27
N CYS A 144 -2.88 -1.38 -4.40
CA CYS A 144 -2.99 -0.41 -5.49
C CYS A 144 -3.75 0.85 -5.10
N THR A 145 -4.75 0.71 -4.23
CA THR A 145 -5.50 1.85 -3.70
C THR A 145 -4.63 2.69 -2.79
N ASP A 146 -3.80 2.07 -1.96
CA ASP A 146 -2.82 2.77 -1.12
C ASP A 146 -1.80 3.54 -1.96
N LEU A 147 -1.34 2.96 -3.06
CA LEU A 147 -0.45 3.62 -4.02
C LEU A 147 -1.14 4.84 -4.66
N MET A 148 -2.39 4.70 -5.11
CA MET A 148 -3.17 5.81 -5.66
C MET A 148 -3.38 6.95 -4.64
N LEU A 149 -3.63 6.61 -3.37
CA LEU A 149 -3.78 7.60 -2.30
C LEU A 149 -2.47 8.31 -1.94
N GLN A 150 -1.33 7.68 -2.23
CA GLN A 150 0.01 8.27 -2.07
C GLN A 150 0.49 9.02 -3.32
N ASP A 151 -0.30 9.00 -4.40
CA ASP A 151 0.12 9.42 -5.73
C ASP A 151 1.41 8.73 -6.23
N GLU A 152 1.61 7.47 -5.80
CA GLU A 152 2.78 6.65 -6.11
C GLU A 152 2.40 5.65 -7.21
N GLY A 153 2.57 6.01 -8.48
CA GLY A 153 2.20 5.11 -9.58
C GLY A 153 2.74 5.52 -10.94
N ASP A 154 3.88 6.20 -10.99
CA ASP A 154 4.47 6.68 -12.25
C ASP A 154 5.14 5.56 -13.06
N ASP A 155 5.61 4.53 -12.38
CA ASP A 155 6.31 3.41 -13.01
C ASP A 155 5.37 2.54 -13.85
N GLN A 156 5.81 2.19 -15.07
CA GLN A 156 5.00 1.41 -16.02
C GLN A 156 4.73 -0.01 -15.53
N LEU A 157 5.68 -0.63 -14.84
CA LEU A 157 5.54 -2.00 -14.32
C LEU A 157 4.55 -2.00 -13.14
N THR A 158 4.67 -1.05 -12.22
CA THR A 158 3.72 -0.90 -11.11
C THR A 158 2.29 -0.70 -11.62
N ARG A 159 2.11 0.15 -12.65
CA ARG A 159 0.79 0.35 -13.28
C ARG A 159 0.26 -0.91 -13.94
N ALA A 160 1.09 -1.65 -14.68
CA ALA A 160 0.67 -2.89 -15.34
C ALA A 160 0.24 -3.96 -14.32
N LEU A 161 1.03 -4.17 -13.26
CA LEU A 161 0.69 -5.08 -12.18
C LEU A 161 -0.59 -4.66 -11.46
N GLY A 162 -0.71 -3.36 -11.16
CA GLY A 162 -1.86 -2.83 -10.44
C GLY A 162 -3.16 -2.86 -11.24
N LEU A 163 -3.11 -2.53 -12.54
CA LEU A 163 -4.27 -2.68 -13.43
C LEU A 163 -4.71 -4.14 -13.53
N ASN A 164 -3.76 -5.07 -13.64
CA ASN A 164 -4.06 -6.50 -13.63
C ASN A 164 -4.70 -6.94 -12.30
N ALA A 165 -4.20 -6.45 -11.16
CA ALA A 165 -4.79 -6.73 -9.85
C ALA A 165 -6.22 -6.20 -9.72
N CYS A 166 -6.42 -4.91 -10.02
CA CYS A 166 -7.72 -4.25 -9.91
C CYS A 166 -8.76 -4.85 -10.86
N TYR A 167 -8.37 -5.13 -12.12
CA TYR A 167 -9.29 -5.73 -13.10
C TYR A 167 -9.71 -7.15 -12.70
N ASN A 168 -8.75 -8.00 -12.29
CA ASN A 168 -9.11 -9.34 -11.81
C ASN A 168 -9.98 -9.28 -10.56
N TYR A 169 -9.71 -8.36 -9.63
CA TYR A 169 -10.57 -8.17 -8.47
C TYR A 169 -11.98 -7.75 -8.88
N TYR A 170 -12.12 -6.80 -9.80
CA TYR A 170 -13.42 -6.41 -10.35
C TYR A 170 -14.20 -7.59 -10.93
N LEU A 171 -13.53 -8.50 -11.67
CA LEU A 171 -14.19 -9.66 -12.28
C LEU A 171 -14.68 -10.70 -11.27
N ILE A 172 -14.00 -10.86 -10.13
CA ILE A 172 -14.33 -11.88 -9.13
C ILE A 172 -15.14 -11.35 -7.94
N ALA A 173 -15.14 -10.03 -7.72
CA ALA A 173 -15.74 -9.42 -6.55
C ALA A 173 -17.27 -9.58 -6.57
N ALA A 174 -17.84 -9.99 -5.44
CA ALA A 174 -19.28 -9.98 -5.25
C ALA A 174 -19.75 -8.57 -4.85
N ASP A 175 -21.04 -8.28 -4.99
CA ASP A 175 -21.61 -7.01 -4.49
C ASP A 175 -21.36 -6.80 -2.98
N GLU A 176 -21.23 -7.90 -2.22
CA GLU A 176 -20.92 -7.85 -0.79
C GLU A 176 -19.52 -7.33 -0.48
N ASP A 177 -18.54 -7.56 -1.35
CA ASP A 177 -17.18 -7.06 -1.17
C ASP A 177 -17.11 -5.53 -1.22
N PHE A 178 -18.08 -4.90 -1.89
CA PHE A 178 -18.19 -3.45 -2.01
C PHE A 178 -19.05 -2.81 -0.92
N LYS A 179 -19.69 -3.60 -0.04
CA LYS A 179 -20.41 -3.04 1.11
C LYS A 179 -19.40 -2.34 2.03
N THR A 180 -19.69 -1.09 2.35
CA THR A 180 -18.98 -0.37 3.39
C THR A 180 -19.33 -1.04 4.72
N THR A 181 -18.36 -1.64 5.38
CA THR A 181 -18.48 -1.98 6.79
C THR A 181 -18.43 -0.65 7.52
N GLU A 182 -19.55 -0.18 8.03
CA GLU A 182 -19.57 0.89 9.02
C GLU A 182 -18.76 0.35 10.22
N THR A 183 -17.53 0.80 10.36
CA THR A 183 -16.80 0.63 11.62
C THR A 183 -17.50 1.51 12.62
N GLU A 184 -18.26 0.90 13.53
CA GLU A 184 -18.72 1.55 14.76
C GLU A 184 -17.46 1.96 15.52
N GLU A 185 -17.11 3.25 15.47
CA GLU A 185 -16.12 3.84 16.35
C GLU A 185 -16.74 3.86 17.76
N GLU A 186 -16.49 2.82 18.55
CA GLU A 186 -16.68 2.88 20.00
C GLU A 186 -15.56 3.73 20.62
N ASP A 187 -15.73 5.05 20.64
CA ASP A 187 -14.91 5.93 21.48
C ASP A 187 -15.75 6.42 22.66
N GLU A 188 -15.35 5.98 23.86
CA GLU A 188 -15.83 6.45 25.16
C GLU A 188 -15.70 7.97 25.32
N ASP A 189 -16.63 8.57 26.09
CA ASP A 189 -16.89 10.01 26.22
C ASP A 189 -15.65 10.89 26.47
N ILE A 190 -15.17 11.58 25.42
CA ILE A 190 -14.29 12.76 25.56
C ILE A 190 -15.11 14.03 25.33
N VAL A 191 -15.60 14.66 26.41
CA VAL A 191 -16.17 16.01 26.32
C VAL A 191 -15.06 17.06 26.41
N LYS A 192 -14.61 17.55 25.26
CA LYS A 192 -13.87 18.82 25.15
C LYS A 192 -14.55 19.74 24.13
N VAL A 193 -14.97 20.92 24.59
CA VAL A 193 -15.62 21.93 23.76
C VAL A 193 -14.60 22.98 23.30
N LYS A 194 -14.47 23.16 21.99
CA LYS A 194 -13.90 24.41 21.43
C LYS A 194 -14.61 24.83 20.14
N VAL A 195 -14.77 26.14 20.03
CA VAL A 195 -15.60 26.88 19.06
C VAL A 195 -15.08 26.75 17.63
N HIS A 196 -16.01 26.81 16.68
CA HIS A 196 -15.84 26.42 15.27
C HIS A 196 -15.01 27.41 14.43
N PHE A 197 -13.98 26.88 13.79
CA PHE A 197 -13.54 27.38 12.49
C PHE A 197 -14.37 26.65 11.42
N VAL A 198 -15.30 27.35 10.77
CA VAL A 198 -16.10 26.78 9.67
C VAL A 198 -15.17 26.65 8.46
N ARG A 199 -14.54 25.48 8.30
CA ARG A 199 -13.90 25.13 7.03
C ARG A 199 -15.02 24.89 6.03
N ASN A 200 -14.95 25.52 4.87
CA ASN A 200 -15.72 25.02 3.73
C ASN A 200 -15.25 23.58 3.49
N TYR A 201 -16.16 22.63 3.71
CA TYR A 201 -15.90 21.23 3.40
C TYR A 201 -15.89 21.11 1.88
N THR A 202 -14.68 21.13 1.31
CA THR A 202 -14.48 20.83 -0.10
C THR A 202 -14.18 19.34 -0.16
N ASN A 203 -15.17 18.55 -0.56
CA ASN A 203 -14.96 17.14 -0.87
C ASN A 203 -14.08 17.05 -2.12
N ASP A 204 -12.85 16.56 -1.97
CA ASP A 204 -11.87 16.44 -3.05
C ASP A 204 -11.93 15.08 -3.78
N ASP A 205 -12.84 14.19 -3.36
CA ASP A 205 -12.94 12.80 -3.80
C ASP A 205 -11.59 12.03 -3.70
N HIS A 206 -10.68 12.47 -2.83
CA HIS A 206 -9.39 11.83 -2.59
C HIS A 206 -9.33 11.07 -1.28
N PHE A 207 -9.36 11.77 -0.15
CA PHE A 207 -9.38 11.12 1.16
C PHE A 207 -10.79 10.90 1.70
N ASP A 208 -11.77 11.65 1.17
CA ASP A 208 -13.18 11.58 1.60
C ASP A 208 -13.95 10.40 0.94
N LEU A 209 -13.33 9.69 0.00
CA LEU A 209 -13.99 8.63 -0.78
C LEU A 209 -13.99 7.28 -0.03
N THR A 210 -15.10 6.97 0.63
CA THR A 210 -15.27 5.73 1.42
C THR A 210 -15.89 4.56 0.64
N ASP A 211 -16.58 4.83 -0.46
CA ASP A 211 -17.20 3.81 -1.31
C ASP A 211 -16.12 2.97 -2.00
N LYS A 212 -16.00 1.70 -1.59
CA LYS A 212 -14.99 0.75 -2.07
C LYS A 212 -15.04 0.55 -3.59
N ARG A 213 -16.22 0.60 -4.21
CA ARG A 213 -16.38 0.43 -5.67
C ARG A 213 -15.87 1.65 -6.41
N LYS A 214 -16.23 2.84 -5.93
CA LYS A 214 -15.70 4.09 -6.50
C LYS A 214 -14.19 4.20 -6.30
N LEU A 215 -13.70 3.75 -5.15
CA LEU A 215 -12.27 3.75 -4.83
C LEU A 215 -11.49 2.83 -5.77
N LEU A 216 -11.97 1.60 -5.99
CA LEU A 216 -11.42 0.69 -7.00
C LEU A 216 -11.44 1.33 -8.39
N GLY A 217 -12.56 1.94 -8.79
CA GLY A 217 -12.68 2.64 -10.08
C GLY A 217 -11.68 3.78 -10.23
N LYS A 218 -11.53 4.59 -9.18
CA LYS A 218 -10.55 5.69 -9.14
C LYS A 218 -9.13 5.16 -9.25
N THR A 219 -8.80 4.08 -8.53
CA THR A 219 -7.50 3.41 -8.61
C THR A 219 -7.22 2.92 -10.03
N MET A 220 -8.18 2.27 -10.69
CA MET A 220 -8.03 1.85 -12.08
C MET A 220 -7.79 3.04 -13.02
N ALA A 221 -8.62 4.08 -12.93
CA ALA A 221 -8.49 5.29 -13.75
C ALA A 221 -7.15 6.01 -13.52
N TYR A 222 -6.65 6.01 -12.28
CA TYR A 222 -5.36 6.57 -11.91
C TYR A 222 -4.20 5.79 -12.54
N LEU A 223 -4.21 4.46 -12.43
CA LEU A 223 -3.15 3.60 -12.97
C LEU A 223 -3.15 3.54 -14.50
N SER A 224 -4.28 3.83 -15.15
CA SER A 224 -4.40 3.88 -16.61
C SER A 224 -4.23 5.28 -17.21
N ARG A 225 -3.80 6.29 -16.44
CA ARG A 225 -3.82 7.71 -16.87
C ARG A 225 -3.03 8.01 -18.14
N ASP A 226 -1.97 7.26 -18.43
CA ASP A 226 -1.15 7.40 -19.65
C ASP A 226 -1.47 6.27 -20.65
N ALA A 227 -2.75 6.00 -20.87
CA ALA A 227 -3.20 4.96 -21.78
C ALA A 227 -2.60 5.15 -23.19
N ASN A 228 -1.78 4.20 -23.62
CA ASN A 228 -1.12 4.22 -24.91
C ASN A 228 -1.58 3.09 -25.85
N ASN A 229 -2.55 2.28 -25.40
CA ASN A 229 -3.10 1.16 -26.17
C ASN A 229 -4.58 0.93 -25.83
N SER A 230 -5.25 0.20 -26.72
CA SER A 230 -6.69 -0.10 -26.67
C SER A 230 -7.14 -0.80 -25.39
N SER A 231 -6.34 -1.70 -24.82
CA SER A 231 -6.71 -2.40 -23.59
C SER A 231 -6.62 -1.48 -22.37
N ILE A 232 -5.56 -0.66 -22.25
CA ILE A 232 -5.40 0.29 -21.13
C ILE A 232 -6.45 1.39 -21.21
N ILE A 233 -6.77 1.92 -22.40
CA ILE A 233 -7.81 2.96 -22.52
C ILE A 233 -9.20 2.40 -22.18
N SER A 234 -9.47 1.13 -22.49
CA SER A 234 -10.70 0.45 -22.08
C SER A 234 -10.78 0.27 -20.57
N LEU A 235 -9.66 -0.07 -19.91
CA LEU A 235 -9.57 -0.10 -18.44
C LEU A 235 -9.75 1.30 -17.81
N GLN A 236 -9.25 2.34 -18.47
CA GLN A 236 -9.46 3.73 -18.04
C GLN A 236 -10.93 4.12 -18.06
N ILE A 237 -11.65 3.75 -19.13
CA ILE A 237 -13.09 3.97 -19.24
C ILE A 237 -13.83 3.19 -18.16
N LEU A 238 -13.54 1.89 -18.00
CA LEU A 238 -14.13 1.06 -16.95
C LEU A 238 -13.89 1.65 -15.55
N GLY A 239 -12.67 2.08 -15.26
CA GLY A 239 -12.33 2.76 -14.00
C GLY A 239 -13.15 4.04 -13.78
N ASN A 240 -13.27 4.88 -14.81
CA ASN A 240 -14.09 6.09 -14.75
C ASN A 240 -15.60 5.80 -14.62
N ILE A 241 -16.10 4.68 -15.16
CA ILE A 241 -17.49 4.21 -14.96
C ILE A 241 -17.72 3.85 -13.50
N LEU A 242 -16.85 3.00 -12.93
CA LEU A 242 -16.93 2.60 -11.52
C LEU A 242 -16.79 3.80 -10.58
N TYR A 243 -15.92 4.76 -10.94
CA TYR A 243 -15.73 6.01 -10.22
C TYR A 243 -16.84 7.06 -10.46
N LYS A 244 -17.77 6.80 -11.41
CA LYS A 244 -18.86 7.70 -11.79
C LYS A 244 -18.41 9.09 -12.28
N LYS A 245 -17.26 9.15 -12.97
CA LYS A 245 -16.72 10.38 -13.58
C LYS A 245 -17.01 10.44 -15.08
N PHE A 246 -18.28 10.60 -15.42
CA PHE A 246 -18.76 10.58 -16.81
C PHE A 246 -18.13 11.65 -17.71
N GLY A 247 -17.78 12.83 -17.18
CA GLY A 247 -17.06 13.85 -17.96
C GLY A 247 -15.71 13.32 -18.49
N ARG A 248 -14.94 12.63 -17.64
CA ARG A 248 -13.66 12.03 -18.03
C ARG A 248 -13.84 10.90 -19.05
N ILE A 249 -14.98 10.21 -19.02
CA ILE A 249 -15.31 9.19 -20.04
C ILE A 249 -15.49 9.87 -21.40
N CYS A 250 -16.24 10.98 -21.47
CA CYS A 250 -16.40 11.74 -22.70
C CYS A 250 -15.05 12.19 -23.26
N ASP A 251 -14.16 12.72 -22.42
CA ASP A 251 -12.81 13.15 -22.83
C ASP A 251 -11.97 11.97 -23.38
N THR A 252 -12.08 10.80 -22.74
CA THR A 252 -11.36 9.59 -23.16
C THR A 252 -11.93 9.05 -24.47
N LEU A 253 -13.26 9.05 -24.65
CA LEU A 253 -13.91 8.67 -25.90
C LEU A 253 -13.57 9.61 -27.05
N GLN A 254 -13.45 10.92 -26.77
CA GLN A 254 -13.00 11.88 -27.77
C GLN A 254 -11.57 11.57 -28.23
N THR A 255 -10.68 11.22 -27.29
CA THR A 255 -9.31 10.79 -27.62
C THR A 255 -9.28 9.56 -28.52
N ILE A 256 -10.21 8.61 -28.33
CA ILE A 256 -10.36 7.44 -29.21
C ILE A 256 -10.84 7.86 -30.60
N LEU A 257 -11.85 8.74 -30.69
CA LEU A 257 -12.36 9.23 -31.97
C LEU A 257 -11.32 10.02 -32.77
N ASP A 258 -10.43 10.73 -32.07
CA ASP A 258 -9.36 11.52 -32.68
C ASP A 258 -8.14 10.66 -33.09
N ASN A 259 -8.08 9.39 -32.67
CA ASN A 259 -6.96 8.48 -32.93
C ASN A 259 -7.44 7.12 -33.46
N ASP A 260 -7.38 6.94 -34.78
CA ASP A 260 -7.79 5.72 -35.49
C ASP A 260 -7.07 4.42 -35.04
N GLN A 261 -5.96 4.52 -34.30
CA GLN A 261 -5.22 3.36 -33.78
C GLN A 261 -5.77 2.84 -32.45
N LEU A 262 -6.61 3.62 -31.76
CA LEU A 262 -7.22 3.25 -30.49
C LEU A 262 -8.64 2.75 -30.71
N GLN A 263 -8.99 1.66 -30.03
CA GLN A 263 -10.34 1.09 -30.08
C GLN A 263 -10.75 0.58 -28.69
N LEU A 264 -12.05 0.43 -28.48
CA LEU A 264 -12.55 -0.23 -27.29
C LEU A 264 -12.33 -1.73 -27.39
N ASP A 265 -11.76 -2.30 -26.32
CA ASP A 265 -11.65 -3.74 -26.15
C ASP A 265 -12.97 -4.27 -25.59
N GLU A 266 -13.75 -4.92 -26.45
CA GLU A 266 -15.06 -5.48 -26.10
C GLU A 266 -14.98 -6.54 -24.99
N THR A 267 -13.81 -7.14 -24.73
CA THR A 267 -13.67 -8.10 -23.62
C THR A 267 -13.64 -7.42 -22.26
N ILE A 268 -13.22 -6.16 -22.21
CA ILE A 268 -13.04 -5.38 -20.98
C ILE A 268 -14.31 -4.58 -20.63
N VAL A 269 -15.00 -4.04 -21.64
CA VAL A 269 -16.16 -3.13 -21.45
C VAL A 269 -17.51 -3.87 -21.58
N ARG A 270 -17.52 -5.20 -21.50
CA ARG A 270 -18.79 -5.97 -21.38
C ARG A 270 -19.41 -5.70 -20.01
N ILE A 271 -20.29 -4.70 -19.98
CA ILE A 271 -21.15 -4.34 -18.85
C ILE A 271 -22.49 -5.06 -18.99
#